data_AF-A0A5J5FTA5-F1
#
_entry.id   AF-A0A5J5FTA5-F1
#
_cell.length_a   1.000
_cell.length_b   1.000
_cell.length_c   1.000
_cell.angle_alpha   90.00
_cell.angle_beta   90.00
_cell.angle_gamma   90.00
#
_symmetry.space_group_name_H-M   'P 1'
#
loop_
_entity.id
_entity.type
_entity.pdbx_description
1 polymer ?
#
loop_
_entity_poly.entity_id
_entity_poly.type
_entity_poly.pdbx_seq_one_letter_code
_entity_poly.pdbx_strand_id
1 'polypeptide(L)'
;MAGLFKIPAFTALITLVTIGNVHAIEIWHTDTVWAGQGACSAQFTLDNGGAFGEPVGKLEISVDVLDKSGKVLQKDTLNVEPFGDSNATRYQTALLEGENYCESDLTINITQVIEIAGRAKKALPVNEFSAREFKPYTVLVDGKKTRPVTP
;
A
#
# COMPACT_ATOMS: atom_id res chain seq x y z
N MET A 1 8.99 69.89 0.75
CA MET A 1 7.51 69.95 0.70
C MET A 1 7.04 68.87 -0.26
N ALA A 2 6.01 68.11 0.15
CA ALA A 2 5.10 67.17 -0.56
C ALA A 2 5.38 66.78 -2.04
N GLY A 3 5.17 65.54 -2.51
CA GLY A 3 4.52 64.39 -1.89
C GLY A 3 4.31 63.23 -2.88
N LEU A 4 4.07 62.04 -2.28
CA LEU A 4 3.31 60.87 -2.73
C LEU A 4 3.44 60.37 -4.18
N PHE A 5 4.27 59.34 -4.37
CA PHE A 5 4.03 58.30 -5.37
C PHE A 5 2.92 57.36 -4.85
N LYS A 6 1.77 57.31 -5.53
CA LYS A 6 0.69 56.35 -5.25
C LYS A 6 1.03 55.02 -5.92
N ILE A 7 1.41 54.02 -5.14
CA ILE A 7 1.42 52.62 -5.58
C ILE A 7 0.03 52.07 -5.28
N PRO A 8 -0.75 51.61 -6.28
CA PRO A 8 -2.03 50.98 -6.00
C PRO A 8 -1.76 49.65 -5.29
N ALA A 9 -2.35 49.52 -4.10
CA ALA A 9 -2.37 48.27 -3.34
C ALA A 9 -3.21 47.24 -4.10
N PHE A 10 -2.58 46.57 -5.07
CA PHE A 10 -3.12 45.33 -5.62
C PHE A 10 -2.79 44.23 -4.62
N THR A 11 -3.72 44.01 -3.70
CA THR A 11 -3.66 42.91 -2.73
C THR A 11 -3.66 41.61 -3.53
N ALA A 12 -2.49 41.00 -3.72
CA ALA A 12 -2.38 39.65 -4.23
C ALA A 12 -2.92 38.70 -3.17
N LEU A 13 -4.21 38.34 -3.29
CA LEU A 13 -4.80 37.28 -2.49
C LEU A 13 -4.23 35.96 -3.03
N ILE A 14 -3.12 35.51 -2.45
CA ILE A 14 -2.61 34.16 -2.68
C ILE A 14 -3.59 33.23 -1.99
N THR A 15 -4.52 32.67 -2.75
CA THR A 15 -5.30 31.51 -2.33
C THR A 15 -4.29 30.37 -2.16
N LEU A 16 -3.87 30.16 -0.92
CA LEU A 16 -3.14 28.95 -0.55
C LEU A 16 -4.13 27.80 -0.74
N VAL A 17 -4.09 27.19 -1.93
CA VAL A 17 -4.71 25.87 -2.11
C VAL A 17 -3.96 24.99 -1.14
N THR A 18 -4.62 24.65 -0.02
CA THR A 18 -4.22 23.51 0.77
C THR A 18 -4.38 22.32 -0.16
N ILE A 19 -3.31 21.93 -0.83
CA ILE A 19 -3.19 20.57 -1.34
C ILE A 19 -3.38 19.75 -0.09
N GLY A 20 -4.56 19.14 0.05
CA GLY A 20 -4.78 18.18 1.13
C GLY A 20 -3.63 17.20 1.02
N ASN A 21 -2.84 17.08 2.09
CA ASN A 21 -1.78 16.11 2.16
C ASN A 21 -2.41 14.72 2.05
N VAL A 22 -2.64 14.26 0.82
CA VAL A 22 -2.97 12.88 0.51
C VAL A 22 -1.64 12.15 0.51
N HIS A 23 -1.07 11.96 1.70
CA HIS A 23 -0.02 10.97 1.88
C HIS A 23 -0.72 9.62 1.89
N ALA A 24 -1.02 9.10 0.70
CA ALA A 24 -1.61 7.79 0.59
C ALA A 24 -0.53 6.73 0.83
N ILE A 25 -0.82 5.75 1.68
CA ILE A 25 -0.04 4.51 1.74
C ILE A 25 -0.33 3.75 0.45
N GLU A 26 0.68 3.57 -0.39
CA GLU A 26 0.53 2.73 -1.58
C GLU A 26 0.65 1.27 -1.19
N ILE A 27 -0.18 0.41 -1.77
CA ILE A 27 -0.10 -1.05 -1.61
C ILE A 27 -0.23 -1.73 -2.96
N TRP A 28 0.59 -2.76 -3.20
CA TRP A 28 0.49 -3.60 -4.40
C TRP A 28 0.89 -5.04 -4.12
N HIS A 29 0.28 -5.96 -4.85
CA HIS A 29 0.72 -7.34 -4.91
C HIS A 29 2.06 -7.42 -5.66
N THR A 30 3.07 -7.99 -5.03
CA THR A 30 4.45 -8.01 -5.55
C THR A 30 4.81 -9.36 -6.13
N ASP A 31 4.39 -10.45 -5.48
CA ASP A 31 4.68 -11.81 -5.94
C ASP A 31 3.76 -12.84 -5.29
N THR A 32 3.62 -14.01 -5.91
CA THR A 32 2.99 -15.19 -5.34
C THR A 32 3.96 -16.35 -5.38
N VAL A 33 4.24 -16.94 -4.22
CA VAL A 33 5.16 -18.08 -4.11
C VAL A 33 4.45 -19.31 -3.56
N TRP A 34 4.82 -20.49 -4.05
CA TRP A 34 4.36 -21.75 -3.46
C TRP A 34 4.96 -21.91 -2.05
N ALA A 35 4.10 -22.00 -1.04
CA ALA A 35 4.49 -22.15 0.37
C ALA A 35 4.53 -23.62 0.82
N GLY A 36 4.09 -24.55 -0.04
CA GLY A 36 4.02 -25.98 0.28
C GLY A 36 2.63 -26.41 0.77
N GLN A 37 2.42 -27.73 0.83
CA GLN A 37 1.21 -28.35 1.40
C GLN A 37 -0.13 -27.88 0.80
N GLY A 38 -0.18 -27.53 -0.49
CA GLY A 38 -1.42 -27.00 -1.09
C GLY A 38 -1.50 -25.47 -1.11
N ALA A 39 -0.64 -24.77 -0.37
CA ALA A 39 -0.77 -23.33 -0.13
C ALA A 39 0.23 -22.47 -0.91
N CYS A 40 -0.22 -21.26 -1.24
CA CYS A 40 0.62 -20.19 -1.75
C CYS A 40 0.68 -19.03 -0.76
N SER A 41 1.75 -18.24 -0.84
CA SER A 41 1.97 -17.01 -0.09
C SER A 41 1.94 -15.84 -1.07
N ALA A 42 0.89 -15.02 -0.97
CA ALA A 42 0.73 -13.78 -1.73
C ALA A 42 1.41 -12.64 -0.96
N GLN A 43 2.44 -12.05 -1.56
CA GLN A 43 3.21 -10.97 -0.97
C GLN A 43 2.71 -9.61 -1.44
N PHE A 44 2.47 -8.72 -0.48
CA PHE A 44 2.11 -7.33 -0.69
C PHE A 44 3.26 -6.44 -0.23
N THR A 45 3.55 -5.41 -1.01
CA THR A 45 4.46 -4.34 -0.59
C THR A 45 3.63 -3.09 -0.30
N LEU A 46 3.98 -2.41 0.79
CA LEU A 46 3.43 -1.12 1.20
C LEU A 46 4.53 -0.06 1.16
N ASP A 47 4.18 1.17 0.79
CA ASP A 47 5.06 2.33 0.72
C ASP A 47 4.39 3.54 1.38
N ASN A 48 5.10 4.21 2.30
CA ASN A 48 4.59 5.39 3.00
C ASN A 48 4.84 6.71 2.25
N GLY A 49 5.47 6.69 1.08
CA GLY A 49 5.80 7.87 0.27
C GLY A 49 7.19 8.47 0.55
N GLY A 50 7.98 7.90 1.45
CA GLY A 50 9.38 8.29 1.69
C GLY A 50 9.54 9.59 2.48
N ALA A 51 10.34 10.55 1.99
CA ALA A 51 10.80 11.71 2.76
C ALA A 51 9.70 12.66 3.27
N PHE A 52 8.48 12.55 2.74
CA PHE A 52 7.31 13.30 3.18
C PHE A 52 6.20 12.40 3.74
N GLY A 53 6.47 11.10 3.86
CA GLY A 53 5.57 10.13 4.46
C GLY A 53 5.69 10.15 5.97
N GLU A 54 4.56 10.04 6.67
CA GLU A 54 4.56 9.80 8.12
C GLU A 54 4.93 8.33 8.40
N PRO A 55 5.56 8.03 9.56
CA PRO A 55 5.75 6.66 10.01
C PRO A 55 4.39 5.98 10.19
N VAL A 56 4.31 4.73 9.77
CA VAL A 56 3.10 3.92 9.85
C VAL A 56 3.25 2.91 10.99
N GLY A 57 2.28 2.92 11.90
CA GLY A 57 2.20 1.95 12.99
C GLY A 57 1.91 0.52 12.50
N LYS A 58 1.74 -0.41 13.44
CA LYS A 58 1.32 -1.77 13.12
C LYS A 58 -0.10 -1.75 12.58
N LEU A 59 -0.37 -2.42 11.46
CA LEU A 59 -1.70 -2.46 10.85
C LEU A 59 -2.29 -3.88 10.84
N GLU A 60 -3.59 -3.98 11.10
CA GLU A 60 -4.44 -5.10 10.72
C GLU A 60 -5.33 -4.61 9.55
N ILE A 61 -5.09 -5.13 8.34
CA ILE A 61 -5.84 -4.76 7.14
C ILE A 61 -6.79 -5.91 6.79
N SER A 62 -8.09 -5.72 6.96
CA SER A 62 -9.09 -6.70 6.56
C SER A 62 -9.34 -6.64 5.07
N VAL A 63 -9.34 -7.81 4.43
CA VAL A 63 -9.54 -7.94 2.98
C VAL A 63 -10.62 -8.95 2.65
N ASP A 64 -11.37 -8.65 1.59
CA ASP A 64 -12.18 -9.64 0.87
C ASP A 64 -11.36 -10.10 -0.35
N VAL A 65 -11.14 -11.41 -0.47
CA VAL A 65 -10.47 -12.03 -1.63
C VAL A 65 -11.55 -12.44 -2.61
N LEU A 66 -11.52 -11.85 -3.80
CA LEU A 66 -12.52 -12.03 -4.84
C LEU A 66 -11.95 -12.89 -5.97
N ASP A 67 -12.78 -13.77 -6.53
CA ASP A 67 -12.47 -14.42 -7.80
C ASP A 67 -12.62 -13.45 -9.00
N LYS A 68 -12.29 -13.91 -10.21
CA LYS A 68 -12.46 -13.15 -11.46
C LYS A 68 -13.87 -12.64 -11.74
N SER A 69 -14.89 -13.22 -11.10
CA SER A 69 -16.29 -12.79 -11.24
C SER A 69 -16.70 -11.73 -10.21
N GLY A 70 -15.81 -11.39 -9.28
CA GLY A 70 -16.06 -10.47 -8.18
C GLY A 70 -16.73 -11.13 -6.97
N LYS A 71 -16.85 -12.47 -6.95
CA LYS A 71 -17.43 -13.19 -5.82
C LYS A 71 -16.37 -13.35 -4.72
N VAL A 72 -16.75 -13.06 -3.47
CA VAL A 72 -15.91 -13.31 -2.30
C VAL A 72 -15.64 -14.82 -2.15
N LEU A 73 -14.39 -15.22 -2.28
CA LEU A 73 -13.90 -16.57 -2.01
C LEU A 73 -13.59 -16.76 -0.52
N GLN A 74 -12.92 -15.78 0.09
CA GLN A 74 -12.57 -15.79 1.50
C GLN A 74 -12.39 -14.37 2.03
N LYS A 75 -12.38 -14.25 3.36
CA LYS A 75 -12.02 -13.02 4.07
C LYS A 75 -10.77 -13.28 4.88
N ASP A 76 -9.86 -12.32 4.89
CA ASP A 76 -8.56 -12.49 5.54
C ASP A 76 -8.08 -11.19 6.20
N THR A 77 -7.00 -11.26 6.95
CA THR A 77 -6.35 -10.10 7.58
C THR A 77 -4.86 -10.07 7.25
N LEU A 78 -4.46 -9.06 6.46
CA LEU A 78 -3.07 -8.76 6.18
C LEU A 78 -2.48 -8.00 7.37
N ASN A 79 -1.56 -8.66 8.08
CA ASN A 79 -0.86 -8.07 9.22
C ASN A 79 0.43 -7.39 8.75
N VAL A 80 0.56 -6.10 9.04
CA VAL A 80 1.69 -5.28 8.61
C VAL A 80 2.45 -4.77 9.83
N GLU A 81 3.76 -5.04 9.88
CA GLU A 81 4.62 -4.50 10.93
C GLU A 81 4.94 -3.01 10.69
N PRO A 82 5.24 -2.23 11.75
CA PRO A 82 5.54 -0.80 11.61
C PRO A 82 6.66 -0.51 10.60
N PHE A 83 6.55 0.61 9.89
CA PHE A 83 7.52 1.02 8.88
C PHE A 83 7.49 2.54 8.63
N GLY A 84 8.41 3.04 7.81
CA GLY A 84 8.40 4.43 7.36
C GLY A 84 9.01 5.44 8.34
N ASP A 85 9.70 5.00 9.40
CA ASP A 85 10.44 5.87 10.33
C ASP A 85 11.70 6.49 9.71
N SER A 86 12.12 6.00 8.54
CA SER A 86 13.21 6.52 7.74
C SER A 86 13.02 6.19 6.26
N ASN A 87 13.82 6.81 5.39
CA ASN A 87 13.85 6.43 3.97
C ASN A 87 14.32 4.98 3.74
N ALA A 88 15.09 4.40 4.67
CA ALA A 88 15.55 3.00 4.57
C ALA A 88 14.45 1.99 4.89
N THR A 89 13.45 2.42 5.67
CA THR A 89 12.29 1.63 6.12
C THR A 89 11.00 2.10 5.43
N ARG A 90 11.11 2.88 4.35
CA ARG A 90 9.99 3.39 3.53
C ARG A 90 9.02 2.29 3.08
N TYR A 91 9.55 1.08 2.85
CA TYR A 91 8.79 -0.06 2.38
C TYR A 91 8.57 -1.08 3.49
N GLN A 92 7.42 -1.76 3.43
CA GLN A 92 7.13 -2.94 4.23
C GLN A 92 6.54 -4.04 3.35
N THR A 93 6.80 -5.29 3.70
CA THR A 93 6.14 -6.44 3.08
C THR A 93 5.22 -7.14 4.07
N ALA A 94 4.09 -7.64 3.60
CA ALA A 94 3.18 -8.49 4.36
C ALA A 94 2.64 -9.61 3.49
N LEU A 95 2.18 -10.69 4.11
CA LEU A 95 1.80 -11.93 3.43
C LEU A 95 0.36 -12.31 3.74
N LEU A 96 -0.34 -12.85 2.74
CA LEU A 96 -1.53 -13.65 2.93
C LEU A 96 -1.25 -15.06 2.42
N GLU A 97 -1.60 -16.08 3.21
CA GLU A 97 -1.22 -17.46 2.93
C GLU A 97 -2.43 -18.40 2.95
N GLY A 98 -2.46 -19.35 2.02
CA GLY A 98 -3.58 -20.27 1.86
C GLY A 98 -3.69 -20.85 0.46
N GLU A 99 -4.54 -21.87 0.31
CA GLU A 99 -4.74 -22.59 -0.96
C GLU A 99 -5.31 -21.68 -2.06
N ASN A 100 -6.24 -20.80 -1.70
CA ASN A 100 -6.89 -19.91 -2.65
C ASN A 100 -5.91 -18.94 -3.32
N TYR A 101 -4.82 -18.53 -2.65
CA TYR A 101 -3.83 -17.61 -3.21
C TYR A 101 -2.97 -18.22 -4.32
N CYS A 102 -3.14 -19.51 -4.64
CA CYS A 102 -2.51 -20.12 -5.81
C CYS A 102 -3.21 -19.77 -7.13
N GLU A 103 -4.40 -19.17 -7.07
CA GLU A 103 -5.13 -18.69 -8.24
C GLU A 103 -4.52 -17.39 -8.80
N SER A 104 -4.43 -17.28 -10.13
CA SER A 104 -3.71 -16.19 -10.80
C SER A 104 -4.56 -14.94 -11.11
N ASP A 105 -5.87 -14.99 -10.88
CA ASP A 105 -6.84 -13.96 -11.28
C ASP A 105 -7.68 -13.43 -10.10
N LEU A 106 -7.11 -13.44 -8.90
CA LEU A 106 -7.72 -12.90 -7.70
C LEU A 106 -7.72 -11.37 -7.68
N THR A 107 -8.74 -10.79 -7.07
CA THR A 107 -8.77 -9.38 -6.67
C THR A 107 -8.81 -9.26 -5.16
N ILE A 108 -7.98 -8.38 -4.60
CA ILE A 108 -7.92 -8.15 -3.17
C ILE A 108 -8.59 -6.81 -2.87
N ASN A 109 -9.70 -6.86 -2.15
CA ASN A 109 -10.48 -5.68 -1.80
C ASN A 109 -10.25 -5.33 -0.32
N ILE A 110 -9.62 -4.19 -0.03
CA ILE A 110 -9.42 -3.71 1.34
C ILE A 110 -10.75 -3.14 1.85
N THR A 111 -11.25 -3.71 2.96
CA THR A 111 -12.56 -3.33 3.53
C THR A 111 -12.43 -2.57 4.84
N GLN A 112 -11.34 -2.78 5.59
CA GLN A 112 -11.09 -2.09 6.85
C GLN A 112 -9.58 -2.05 7.13
N VAL A 113 -9.14 -0.97 7.78
CA VAL A 113 -7.77 -0.83 8.28
C VAL A 113 -7.82 -0.42 9.74
N ILE A 114 -7.11 -1.14 10.60
CA ILE A 114 -6.94 -0.83 12.01
C ILE A 114 -5.46 -0.65 12.32
N GLU A 115 -5.11 0.51 12.88
CA GLU A 115 -3.80 0.76 13.48
C GLU A 115 -3.78 0.28 14.94
N ILE A 116 -2.74 -0.48 15.30
CA ILE A 116 -2.54 -1.05 16.62
C ILE A 116 -1.43 -0.28 17.34
N ALA A 117 -1.82 0.42 18.42
CA ALA A 117 -0.91 1.15 19.31
C ALA A 117 -0.95 0.52 20.70
N GLY A 118 -0.12 -0.52 20.92
CA GLY A 118 -0.14 -1.30 22.16
C GLY A 118 -1.47 -2.05 22.33
N ARG A 119 -2.31 -1.65 23.30
CA ARG A 119 -3.66 -2.22 23.49
C ARG A 119 -4.75 -1.42 22.77
N ALA A 120 -4.44 -0.23 22.27
CA ALA A 120 -5.42 0.60 21.57
C ALA A 120 -5.53 0.15 20.11
N LYS A 121 -6.77 0.14 19.61
CA LYS A 121 -7.10 -0.07 18.20
C LYS A 121 -7.74 1.21 17.65
N LYS A 122 -7.20 1.74 16.56
CA LYS A 122 -7.72 2.94 15.88
C LYS A 122 -8.08 2.57 14.46
N ALA A 123 -9.34 2.76 14.08
CA ALA A 123 -9.74 2.59 12.68
C ALA A 123 -9.16 3.73 11.83
N LEU A 124 -8.51 3.38 10.73
CA LEU A 124 -8.04 4.31 9.72
C LEU A 124 -9.02 4.34 8.53
N PRO A 125 -9.25 5.51 7.91
CA PRO A 125 -9.99 5.61 6.66
C PRO A 125 -9.32 4.79 5.54
N VAL A 126 -10.08 3.93 4.86
CA VAL A 126 -9.55 3.12 3.75
C VAL A 126 -9.02 3.98 2.58
N ASN A 127 -9.53 5.20 2.42
CA ASN A 127 -9.07 6.14 1.37
C ASN A 127 -7.70 6.79 1.68
N GLU A 128 -7.09 6.50 2.83
CA GLU A 128 -5.66 6.75 3.06
C GLU A 128 -4.77 5.75 2.32
N PHE A 129 -5.36 4.68 1.75
CA PHE A 129 -4.64 3.69 0.96
C PHE A 129 -4.93 3.88 -0.53
N SER A 130 -3.92 3.64 -1.35
CA SER A 130 -4.06 3.58 -2.80
C SER A 130 -3.48 2.28 -3.33
N ALA A 131 -4.20 1.63 -4.24
CA ALA A 131 -3.73 0.42 -4.89
C ALA A 131 -2.88 0.77 -6.11
N ARG A 132 -1.82 0.01 -6.31
CA ARG A 132 -0.97 0.10 -7.50
C ARG A 132 -0.89 -1.25 -8.22
N GLU A 133 -0.84 -1.20 -9.55
CA GLU A 133 -0.46 -2.36 -10.35
C GLU A 133 1.06 -2.49 -10.43
N PHE A 134 1.56 -3.70 -10.19
CA PHE A 134 2.97 -4.03 -10.33
C PHE A 134 3.14 -5.28 -11.19
N LYS A 135 4.13 -5.24 -12.09
CA LYS A 135 4.48 -6.36 -12.96
C LYS A 135 5.94 -6.74 -12.74
N PRO A 136 6.23 -7.92 -12.15
CA PRO A 136 7.58 -8.38 -11.94
C PRO A 136 8.35 -8.59 -13.26
N TYR A 137 9.67 -8.42 -13.20
CA TYR A 137 10.56 -8.77 -14.30
C TYR A 137 10.79 -10.28 -14.37
N THR A 138 11.10 -10.79 -15.57
CA THR A 138 11.67 -12.14 -15.70
C THR A 138 13.14 -12.13 -15.30
N VAL A 139 13.52 -13.01 -14.38
CA VAL A 139 14.92 -13.20 -13.96
C VAL A 139 15.52 -14.39 -14.70
N LEU A 140 16.71 -14.20 -15.28
CA LEU A 140 17.52 -15.25 -15.89
C LEU A 140 18.83 -15.40 -15.10
N VAL A 141 19.29 -16.63 -14.92
CA VAL A 141 20.63 -16.92 -14.39
C VAL A 141 21.41 -17.61 -15.49
N ASP A 142 22.49 -16.99 -15.98
CA ASP A 142 23.30 -17.52 -17.08
C ASP A 142 22.47 -17.87 -18.33
N GLY A 143 21.53 -16.98 -18.70
CA GLY A 143 20.60 -17.16 -19.83
C GLY A 143 19.52 -18.21 -19.62
N LYS A 144 19.51 -18.91 -18.47
CA LYS A 144 18.51 -19.93 -18.15
C LYS A 144 17.37 -19.31 -17.37
N LYS A 145 16.14 -19.58 -17.82
CA LYS A 145 14.94 -19.24 -17.06
C LYS A 145 14.93 -20.01 -15.75
N THR A 146 14.50 -19.34 -14.68
CA THR A 146 14.16 -20.01 -13.43
C THR A 146 13.02 -21.01 -13.68
N ARG A 147 13.06 -22.15 -12.99
CA ARG A 147 11.96 -23.12 -13.04
C ARG A 147 10.76 -22.51 -12.30
N PRO A 148 9.53 -22.64 -12.84
CA PRO A 148 8.34 -22.29 -12.08
C PRO A 148 8.34 -23.06 -10.76
N VAL A 149 8.04 -22.38 -9.66
CA VAL A 149 7.73 -23.06 -8.41
C VAL A 149 6.25 -23.42 -8.50
N THR A 150 5.94 -24.64 -8.94
CA THR A 150 4.57 -25.17 -9.00
C THR A 150 4.22 -25.91 -7.70
N PRO A 151 2.92 -25.94 -7.35
CA PRO A 151 2.33 -26.97 -6.48
C PRO A 151 2.76 -28.40 -6.82
#